data_AF-A0A3N5MJB4-F1
#
_entry.id   AF-A0A3N5MJB4-F1
#
_cell.length_a   1.000
_cell.length_b   1.000
_cell.length_c   1.000
_cell.angle_alpha   90.00
_cell.angle_beta   90.00
_cell.angle_gamma   90.00
#
_symmetry.space_group_name_H-M   'P 1'
#
loop_
_entity.id
_entity.type
_entity.pdbx_description
1 polymer ?
#
loop_
_entity_poly.entity_id
_entity_poly.type
_entity_poly.pdbx_seq_one_letter_code
_entity_poly.pdbx_strand_id
1 'polypeptide(L)'
;MRSQSVLTALASLLAGGIASQAVEAATIAALQDGKAIVWIDTQQNKVTGSVALSGGASLAGIDVRPADGKLYGMTADGAVVTLDARTGKWEKKSQLSEQLPRGAMFAVDFNPAADRLRVLTNTGMSYRINVDDGKTTIDGSLKFADADTHKGMSPKVTAAAYSNSYAGSKETALYDIDMGTGALVKQAPPHDGTLNTIGMLGDKFEGPVAFDISSDGKGGNTGWMLASGTLYSVDLASGMAKAAGKVAGLKGTISDIAILPSE
;
A
#
# COMPACT_ATOMS: atom_id res chain seq x y z
N MET A 1 -11.52 67.94 -26.78
CA MET A 1 -10.40 67.18 -26.17
C MET A 1 -10.58 67.28 -24.65
N ARG A 2 -10.80 66.25 -23.85
CA ARG A 2 -10.60 64.81 -23.96
C ARG A 2 -11.75 64.10 -23.21
N SER A 3 -12.30 63.05 -23.83
CA SER A 3 -13.10 62.02 -23.16
C SER A 3 -12.17 61.16 -22.30
N GLN A 4 -12.53 60.85 -21.06
CA GLN A 4 -11.97 59.72 -20.34
C GLN A 4 -13.10 58.87 -19.76
N SER A 5 -13.14 57.66 -20.31
CA SER A 5 -14.15 56.63 -20.14
C SER A 5 -14.05 55.96 -18.78
N VAL A 6 -15.23 55.67 -18.21
CA VAL A 6 -15.43 54.79 -17.05
C VAL A 6 -15.10 53.35 -17.48
N LEU A 7 -14.11 52.72 -16.84
CA LEU A 7 -13.89 51.27 -16.92
C LEU A 7 -14.54 50.61 -15.70
N THR A 8 -15.67 49.97 -15.94
CA THR A 8 -16.30 49.03 -14.99
C THR A 8 -15.59 47.68 -15.12
N ALA A 9 -14.83 47.27 -14.11
CA ALA A 9 -14.23 45.94 -14.06
C ALA A 9 -15.31 44.91 -13.64
N LEU A 10 -15.70 44.02 -14.55
CA LEU A 10 -16.44 42.80 -14.21
C LEU A 10 -15.45 41.79 -13.62
N ALA A 11 -15.58 41.48 -12.33
CA ALA A 11 -14.93 40.32 -11.73
C ALA A 11 -15.81 39.08 -11.95
N SER A 12 -15.42 38.21 -12.87
CA SER A 12 -16.00 36.88 -13.03
C SER A 12 -15.42 35.94 -11.97
N LEU A 13 -16.22 35.59 -10.96
CA LEU A 13 -15.92 34.43 -10.10
C LEU A 13 -16.04 33.15 -10.94
N LEU A 14 -14.92 32.52 -11.28
CA LEU A 14 -14.92 31.11 -11.66
C LEU A 14 -15.13 30.29 -10.38
N ALA A 15 -16.33 29.73 -10.23
CA ALA A 15 -16.56 28.61 -9.32
C ALA A 15 -15.81 27.40 -9.89
N GLY A 16 -14.60 27.15 -9.38
CA GLY A 16 -13.85 25.93 -9.66
C GLY A 16 -14.59 24.74 -9.08
N GLY A 17 -15.38 24.05 -9.91
CA GLY A 17 -15.94 22.76 -9.55
C GLY A 17 -14.80 21.79 -9.32
N ILE A 18 -14.67 21.28 -8.10
CA ILE A 18 -13.79 20.15 -7.79
C ILE A 18 -14.40 18.97 -8.53
N ALA A 19 -13.82 18.61 -9.69
CA ALA A 19 -14.15 17.36 -10.34
C ALA A 19 -13.74 16.25 -9.37
N SER A 20 -14.73 15.61 -8.74
CA SER A 20 -14.54 14.32 -8.07
C SER A 20 -14.05 13.37 -9.16
N GLN A 21 -12.76 13.06 -9.16
CA GLN A 21 -12.27 11.96 -10.00
C GLN A 21 -13.02 10.71 -9.56
N ALA A 22 -13.68 10.04 -10.50
CA ALA A 22 -14.29 8.75 -10.22
C ALA A 22 -13.15 7.81 -9.85
N VAL A 23 -13.16 7.30 -8.63
CA VAL A 23 -12.23 6.27 -8.20
C VAL A 23 -12.48 5.05 -9.09
N GLU A 24 -11.46 4.61 -9.82
CA GLU A 24 -11.58 3.44 -10.69
C GLU A 24 -11.91 2.19 -9.86
N ALA A 25 -12.72 1.29 -10.41
CA ALA A 25 -13.03 0.02 -9.78
C ALA A 25 -11.75 -0.82 -9.67
N ALA A 26 -11.32 -1.11 -8.44
CA ALA A 26 -10.27 -2.09 -8.18
C ALA A 26 -10.87 -3.33 -7.52
N THR A 27 -10.28 -4.50 -7.82
CA THR A 27 -10.49 -5.71 -7.01
C THR A 27 -9.31 -5.88 -6.08
N ILE A 28 -9.56 -5.86 -4.78
CA ILE A 28 -8.54 -6.12 -3.76
C ILE A 28 -8.50 -7.61 -3.45
N ALA A 29 -7.32 -8.22 -3.46
CA ALA A 29 -7.02 -9.46 -2.76
C ALA A 29 -6.59 -9.15 -1.32
N ALA A 30 -7.36 -9.59 -0.34
CA ALA A 30 -7.07 -9.40 1.08
C ALA A 30 -6.58 -10.71 1.70
N LEU A 31 -5.45 -10.66 2.42
CA LEU A 31 -4.88 -11.79 3.14
C LEU A 31 -5.59 -11.94 4.50
N GLN A 32 -6.53 -12.88 4.57
CA GLN A 32 -7.32 -13.15 5.78
C GLN A 32 -6.62 -14.19 6.65
N ASP A 33 -6.31 -13.81 7.89
CA ASP A 33 -5.67 -14.62 8.94
C ASP A 33 -4.36 -15.30 8.49
N GLY A 34 -3.71 -14.77 7.45
CA GLY A 34 -2.56 -15.37 6.78
C GLY A 34 -2.88 -16.63 5.96
N LYS A 35 -4.14 -17.07 5.88
CA LYS A 35 -4.52 -18.43 5.44
C LYS A 35 -5.50 -18.48 4.27
N ALA A 36 -6.07 -17.35 3.88
CA ALA A 36 -7.00 -17.28 2.77
C ALA A 36 -6.85 -15.97 2.00
N ILE A 37 -7.18 -16.00 0.72
CA ILE A 37 -7.36 -14.80 -0.09
C ILE A 37 -8.86 -14.51 -0.17
N VAL A 38 -9.24 -13.28 0.13
CA VAL A 38 -10.60 -12.76 0.04
C VAL A 38 -10.64 -11.66 -1.00
N TRP A 39 -11.58 -11.72 -1.93
CA TRP A 39 -11.74 -10.66 -2.93
C TRP A 39 -12.73 -9.60 -2.45
N ILE A 40 -12.33 -8.34 -2.51
CA ILE A 40 -13.16 -7.20 -2.15
C ILE A 40 -13.38 -6.34 -3.40
N ASP A 41 -14.64 -6.11 -3.72
CA ASP A 41 -15.07 -5.12 -4.72
C ASP A 41 -15.11 -3.74 -4.05
N THR A 42 -14.25 -2.84 -4.51
CA THR A 42 -14.09 -1.49 -3.95
C THR A 42 -15.26 -0.55 -4.24
N GLN A 43 -16.04 -0.79 -5.30
CA GLN A 43 -17.24 0.01 -5.59
C GLN A 43 -18.41 -0.40 -4.72
N GLN A 44 -18.52 -1.70 -4.46
CA GLN A 44 -19.65 -2.28 -3.72
C GLN A 44 -19.36 -2.42 -2.22
N ASN A 45 -18.12 -2.20 -1.79
CA ASN A 45 -17.65 -2.46 -0.43
C ASN A 45 -18.09 -3.83 0.07
N LYS A 46 -17.85 -4.88 -0.71
CA LYS A 46 -18.29 -6.23 -0.37
C LYS A 46 -17.27 -7.30 -0.75
N VAL A 47 -17.27 -8.36 0.03
CA VAL A 47 -16.60 -9.61 -0.33
C VAL A 47 -17.34 -10.25 -1.51
N THR A 48 -16.61 -10.56 -2.58
CA THR A 48 -17.15 -11.24 -3.78
C THR A 48 -16.79 -12.72 -3.82
N GLY A 49 -15.85 -13.17 -3.00
CA GLY A 49 -15.52 -14.57 -2.79
C GLY A 49 -14.34 -14.74 -1.84
N SER A 50 -13.94 -15.98 -1.61
CA SER A 50 -12.72 -16.31 -0.88
C SER A 50 -12.19 -17.69 -1.26
N VAL A 51 -10.89 -17.90 -1.14
CA VAL A 51 -10.27 -19.22 -1.23
C VAL A 51 -9.25 -19.42 -0.12
N ALA A 52 -9.24 -20.61 0.48
CA ALA A 52 -8.23 -20.99 1.45
C ALA A 52 -6.92 -21.37 0.74
N LEU A 53 -5.78 -21.04 1.35
CA LEU A 53 -4.48 -21.48 0.86
C LEU A 53 -4.36 -23.00 1.02
N SER A 54 -3.93 -23.66 -0.06
CA SER A 54 -3.78 -25.11 -0.10
C SER A 54 -2.71 -25.58 0.90
N GLY A 55 -2.92 -26.79 1.45
CA GLY A 55 -1.96 -27.41 2.39
C GLY A 55 -1.86 -26.74 3.76
N GLY A 56 -2.77 -25.81 4.10
CA GLY A 56 -2.76 -25.11 5.40
C GLY A 56 -1.62 -24.11 5.55
N ALA A 57 -1.10 -23.59 4.42
CA ALA A 57 -0.04 -22.60 4.41
C ALA A 57 -0.44 -21.30 5.14
N SER A 58 0.55 -20.60 5.66
CA SER A 58 0.40 -19.29 6.29
C SER A 58 1.38 -18.31 5.69
N LEU A 59 0.87 -17.19 5.20
CA LEU A 59 1.66 -16.09 4.67
C LEU A 59 1.72 -14.94 5.68
N ALA A 60 2.80 -14.17 5.59
CA ALA A 60 3.07 -12.96 6.34
C ALA A 60 2.66 -11.69 5.57
N GLY A 61 2.67 -11.73 4.24
CA GLY A 61 2.22 -10.65 3.36
C GLY A 61 2.11 -11.09 1.91
N ILE A 62 1.46 -10.28 1.08
CA ILE A 62 1.19 -10.53 -0.34
C ILE A 62 1.33 -9.24 -1.13
N ASP A 63 1.72 -9.35 -2.40
CA ASP A 63 1.61 -8.25 -3.36
C ASP A 63 1.65 -8.77 -4.80
N VAL A 64 1.13 -8.00 -5.75
CA VAL A 64 1.21 -8.27 -7.19
C VAL A 64 2.51 -7.70 -7.74
N ARG A 65 3.36 -8.55 -8.36
CA ARG A 65 4.56 -8.07 -9.04
C ARG A 65 4.18 -7.38 -10.35
N PRO A 66 4.41 -6.07 -10.52
CA PRO A 66 3.91 -5.37 -11.71
C PRO A 66 4.59 -5.82 -13.01
N ALA A 67 5.78 -6.41 -12.92
CA ALA A 67 6.53 -6.91 -14.08
C ALA A 67 5.91 -8.16 -14.74
N ASP A 68 5.18 -8.99 -13.99
CA ASP A 68 4.57 -10.23 -14.52
C ASP A 68 3.07 -10.40 -14.19
N GLY A 69 2.50 -9.49 -13.39
CA GLY A 69 1.09 -9.47 -13.01
C GLY A 69 0.66 -10.60 -12.07
N LYS A 70 1.60 -11.38 -11.53
CA LYS A 70 1.28 -12.49 -10.62
C LYS A 70 1.18 -11.99 -9.19
N LEU A 71 0.29 -12.61 -8.42
CA LEU A 71 0.26 -12.45 -6.97
C LEU A 71 1.40 -13.25 -6.35
N TYR A 72 2.23 -12.60 -5.56
CA TYR A 72 3.26 -13.21 -4.74
C TYR A 72 2.83 -13.18 -3.28
N GLY A 73 3.42 -14.08 -2.50
CA GLY A 73 3.34 -14.08 -1.06
C GLY A 73 4.71 -14.32 -0.43
N MET A 74 4.82 -13.99 0.83
CA MET A 74 6.00 -14.30 1.65
C MET A 74 5.55 -14.97 2.93
N THR A 75 6.22 -16.05 3.35
CA THR A 75 6.02 -16.67 4.66
C THR A 75 6.87 -15.98 5.74
N ALA A 76 6.53 -16.17 7.01
CA ALA A 76 7.29 -15.57 8.12
C ALA A 76 8.76 -16.08 8.23
N ASP A 77 9.06 -17.25 7.66
CA ASP A 77 10.41 -17.81 7.56
C ASP A 77 11.13 -17.44 6.23
N GLY A 78 10.56 -16.54 5.43
CA GLY A 78 11.20 -15.96 4.25
C GLY A 78 11.15 -16.84 3.00
N ALA A 79 10.22 -17.78 2.89
CA ALA A 79 9.93 -18.38 1.59
C ALA A 79 9.09 -17.38 0.77
N VAL A 80 9.55 -17.05 -0.43
CA VAL A 80 8.77 -16.29 -1.40
C VAL A 80 8.03 -17.28 -2.29
N VAL A 81 6.74 -17.07 -2.49
CA VAL A 81 5.85 -17.94 -3.26
C VAL A 81 5.11 -17.15 -4.32
N THR A 82 4.75 -17.80 -5.42
CA THR A 82 3.70 -17.32 -6.34
C THR A 82 2.38 -17.97 -5.99
N LEU A 83 1.28 -17.21 -6.07
CA LEU A 83 -0.06 -17.62 -5.67
C LEU A 83 -1.01 -17.56 -6.86
N ASP A 84 -1.80 -18.63 -7.05
CA ASP A 84 -3.03 -18.55 -7.81
C ASP A 84 -4.15 -18.09 -6.87
N ALA A 85 -4.50 -16.81 -6.96
CA ALA A 85 -5.50 -16.20 -6.11
C ALA A 85 -6.85 -16.92 -6.20
N ARG A 86 -7.22 -17.54 -7.35
CA ARG A 86 -8.52 -18.19 -7.57
C ARG A 86 -8.59 -19.59 -6.96
N THR A 87 -7.50 -20.33 -7.00
CA THR A 87 -7.47 -21.72 -6.53
C THR A 87 -6.81 -21.90 -5.16
N GLY A 88 -6.13 -20.89 -4.65
CA GLY A 88 -5.37 -20.96 -3.40
C GLY A 88 -4.12 -21.85 -3.49
N LYS A 89 -3.77 -22.30 -4.70
CA LYS A 89 -2.52 -23.03 -4.95
C LYS A 89 -1.34 -22.07 -4.92
N TRP A 90 -0.22 -22.57 -4.44
CA TRP A 90 1.00 -21.79 -4.32
C TRP A 90 2.21 -22.63 -4.64
N GLU A 91 3.25 -21.97 -5.14
CA GLU A 91 4.52 -22.59 -5.51
C GLU A 91 5.66 -21.77 -4.92
N LYS A 92 6.63 -22.45 -4.30
CA LYS A 92 7.84 -21.77 -3.80
C LYS A 92 8.66 -21.27 -4.99
N LYS A 93 8.95 -19.97 -4.97
CA LYS A 93 9.77 -19.29 -5.97
C LYS A 93 11.23 -19.19 -5.52
N SER A 94 11.46 -18.74 -4.30
CA SER A 94 12.81 -18.58 -3.74
C SER A 94 12.79 -18.60 -2.20
N GLN A 95 13.97 -18.48 -1.60
CA GLN A 95 14.18 -18.38 -0.17
C GLN A 95 15.05 -17.17 0.13
N LEU A 96 14.65 -16.32 1.08
CA LEU A 96 15.45 -15.17 1.47
C LEU A 96 16.84 -15.62 1.96
N SER A 97 17.89 -14.95 1.48
CA SER A 97 19.27 -15.18 1.91
C SER A 97 19.56 -14.66 3.32
N GLU A 98 18.72 -13.76 3.83
CA GLU A 98 18.79 -13.19 5.17
C GLU A 98 17.57 -13.63 5.98
N GLN A 99 17.76 -13.78 7.30
CA GLN A 99 16.66 -14.13 8.20
C GLN A 99 15.82 -12.91 8.56
N LEU A 100 14.50 -13.07 8.53
CA LEU A 100 13.58 -12.06 9.03
C LEU A 100 13.45 -12.14 10.57
N PRO A 101 13.19 -11.01 11.26
CA PRO A 101 12.99 -11.01 12.70
C PRO A 101 11.74 -11.82 13.06
N ARG A 102 11.90 -12.78 13.97
CA ARG A 102 10.78 -13.63 14.41
C ARG A 102 9.74 -12.81 15.18
N GLY A 103 8.46 -13.05 14.90
CA GLY A 103 7.35 -12.39 15.58
C GLY A 103 7.12 -10.93 15.17
N ALA A 104 7.85 -10.41 14.19
CA ALA A 104 7.56 -9.12 13.59
C ALA A 104 6.29 -9.19 12.74
N MET A 105 5.64 -8.03 12.58
CA MET A 105 4.67 -7.81 11.52
C MET A 105 5.39 -7.30 10.29
N PHE A 106 4.89 -7.67 9.11
CA PHE A 106 5.53 -7.35 7.83
C PHE A 106 4.56 -6.56 6.95
N ALA A 107 5.08 -5.52 6.30
CA ALA A 107 4.48 -4.92 5.12
C ALA A 107 5.29 -5.37 3.90
N VAL A 108 4.62 -5.81 2.84
CA VAL A 108 5.26 -6.43 1.66
C VAL A 108 4.73 -5.74 0.41
N ASP A 109 5.61 -5.18 -0.41
CA ASP A 109 5.19 -4.47 -1.63
C ASP A 109 6.30 -4.43 -2.69
N PHE A 110 5.97 -4.55 -3.97
CA PHE A 110 6.90 -4.47 -5.07
C PHE A 110 7.16 -3.03 -5.49
N ASN A 111 8.43 -2.66 -5.58
CA ASN A 111 8.81 -1.47 -6.33
C ASN A 111 8.74 -1.78 -7.84
N PRO A 112 7.81 -1.20 -8.62
CA PRO A 112 7.67 -1.51 -10.05
C PRO A 112 8.84 -1.00 -10.91
N ALA A 113 9.54 0.05 -10.49
CA ALA A 113 10.70 0.58 -11.24
C ALA A 113 11.98 -0.22 -10.98
N ALA A 114 12.19 -0.67 -9.73
CA ALA A 114 13.36 -1.48 -9.37
C ALA A 114 13.14 -2.98 -9.60
N ASP A 115 11.88 -3.41 -9.73
CA ASP A 115 11.46 -4.81 -9.78
C ASP A 115 12.02 -5.60 -8.58
N ARG A 116 11.79 -5.06 -7.37
CA ARG A 116 12.25 -5.64 -6.11
C ARG A 116 11.12 -5.63 -5.10
N LEU A 117 11.01 -6.72 -4.36
CA LEU A 117 10.11 -6.81 -3.22
C LEU A 117 10.73 -6.05 -2.04
N ARG A 118 9.99 -5.08 -1.51
CA ARG A 118 10.28 -4.39 -0.26
C ARG A 118 9.57 -5.13 0.85
N VAL A 119 10.29 -5.37 1.94
CA VAL A 119 9.71 -5.86 3.19
C VAL A 119 10.08 -4.88 4.28
N LEU A 120 9.08 -4.32 4.95
CA LEU A 120 9.26 -3.51 6.14
C LEU A 120 8.75 -4.27 7.35
N THR A 121 9.34 -4.03 8.52
CA THR A 121 8.84 -4.57 9.78
C THR A 121 8.30 -3.47 10.68
N ASN A 122 7.36 -3.83 11.55
CA ASN A 122 6.88 -2.95 12.62
C ASN A 122 7.96 -2.56 13.66
N THR A 123 9.12 -3.22 13.63
CA THR A 123 10.31 -2.84 14.42
C THR A 123 11.21 -1.86 13.66
N GLY A 124 10.79 -1.39 12.48
CA GLY A 124 11.50 -0.43 11.66
C GLY A 124 12.60 -1.03 10.81
N MET A 125 12.65 -2.33 10.54
CA MET A 125 13.67 -2.89 9.63
C MET A 125 13.18 -2.82 8.18
N SER A 126 14.11 -2.60 7.24
CA SER A 126 13.82 -2.47 5.82
C SER A 126 14.69 -3.41 4.99
N TYR A 127 14.06 -4.23 4.16
CA TYR A 127 14.69 -5.25 3.33
C TYR A 127 14.33 -5.06 1.86
N ARG A 128 15.31 -5.21 0.97
CA ARG A 128 15.10 -5.31 -0.48
C ARG A 128 15.44 -6.71 -0.96
N ILE A 129 14.51 -7.32 -1.69
CA ILE A 129 14.60 -8.72 -2.08
C ILE A 129 14.49 -8.81 -3.60
N ASN A 130 15.44 -9.53 -4.20
CA ASN A 130 15.26 -10.09 -5.54
C ASN A 130 14.48 -11.41 -5.41
N VAL A 131 13.23 -11.44 -5.86
CA VAL A 131 12.37 -12.61 -5.68
C VAL A 131 12.79 -13.80 -6.56
N ASP A 132 13.57 -13.57 -7.61
CA ASP A 132 14.00 -14.63 -8.53
C ASP A 132 15.07 -15.55 -7.94
N ASP A 133 15.93 -15.04 -7.05
CA ASP A 133 17.00 -15.80 -6.41
C ASP A 133 16.96 -15.75 -4.86
N GLY A 134 16.08 -14.91 -4.29
CA GLY A 134 15.95 -14.71 -2.84
C GLY A 134 17.04 -13.84 -2.23
N LYS A 135 17.93 -13.24 -3.04
CA LYS A 135 18.99 -12.38 -2.53
C LYS A 135 18.37 -11.18 -1.80
N THR A 136 18.67 -11.07 -0.52
CA THR A 136 18.10 -10.09 0.39
C THR A 136 19.17 -9.09 0.81
N THR A 137 18.87 -7.80 0.67
CA THR A 137 19.69 -6.69 1.16
C THR A 137 18.98 -6.06 2.34
N ILE A 138 19.69 -5.90 3.45
CA ILE A 138 19.21 -5.14 4.62
C ILE A 138 19.62 -3.69 4.38
N ASP A 139 18.64 -2.82 4.15
CA ASP A 139 18.86 -1.41 3.83
C ASP A 139 19.17 -0.57 5.08
N GLY A 140 18.57 -0.93 6.21
CA GLY A 140 18.78 -0.25 7.48
C GLY A 140 17.51 -0.22 8.32
N SER A 141 17.48 0.75 9.25
CA SER A 141 16.31 1.00 10.09
C SER A 141 15.59 2.27 9.69
N LEU A 142 14.25 2.24 9.78
CA LEU A 142 13.38 3.36 9.55
C LEU A 142 13.60 4.43 10.61
N LYS A 143 13.61 5.69 10.18
CA LYS A 143 13.75 6.86 11.06
C LYS A 143 13.04 8.06 10.45
N PHE A 144 12.40 8.86 11.28
CA PHE A 144 11.89 10.16 10.85
C PHE A 144 13.05 11.10 10.50
N ALA A 145 12.88 11.87 9.43
CA ALA A 145 13.87 12.83 8.96
C ALA A 145 14.17 13.90 10.02
N ASP A 146 15.34 14.54 9.91
CA ASP A 146 15.79 15.55 10.87
C ASP A 146 14.89 16.79 10.94
N ALA A 147 14.15 17.08 9.88
CA ALA A 147 13.20 18.18 9.77
C ALA A 147 11.75 17.72 9.94
N ASP A 148 11.52 16.43 10.17
CA ASP A 148 10.18 15.87 10.31
C ASP A 148 9.55 16.25 11.66
N THR A 149 8.23 16.42 11.68
CA THR A 149 7.47 16.73 12.90
C THR A 149 7.56 15.64 13.96
N HIS A 150 7.81 14.39 13.57
CA HIS A 150 7.93 13.23 14.44
C HIS A 150 9.40 12.82 14.68
N LYS A 151 10.35 13.72 14.41
CA LYS A 151 11.78 13.49 14.67
C LYS A 151 12.00 12.91 16.08
N GLY A 152 12.82 11.86 16.14
CA GLY A 152 13.23 11.21 17.40
C GLY A 152 12.22 10.18 17.92
N MET A 153 11.03 10.08 17.34
CA MET A 153 10.13 8.96 17.58
C MET A 153 10.64 7.72 16.85
N SER A 154 10.43 6.55 17.44
CA SER A 154 10.67 5.26 16.75
C SER A 154 9.49 4.96 15.82
N PRO A 155 9.72 4.81 14.50
CA PRO A 155 8.65 4.46 13.57
C PRO A 155 8.00 3.12 13.90
N LYS A 156 6.70 3.03 13.61
CA LYS A 156 5.87 1.82 13.71
C LYS A 156 5.07 1.65 12.42
N VAL A 157 5.80 1.47 11.32
CA VAL A 157 5.20 1.18 10.01
C VAL A 157 4.56 -0.21 10.05
N THR A 158 3.29 -0.29 9.67
CA THR A 158 2.53 -1.55 9.62
C THR A 158 2.03 -1.93 8.25
N ALA A 159 1.99 -0.99 7.31
CA ALA A 159 1.63 -1.23 5.91
C ALA A 159 2.40 -0.22 5.03
N ALA A 160 2.69 -0.58 3.78
CA ALA A 160 3.42 0.26 2.86
C ALA A 160 3.09 -0.14 1.43
N ALA A 161 3.13 0.83 0.52
CA ALA A 161 2.82 0.61 -0.88
C ALA A 161 3.59 1.54 -1.82
N TYR A 162 4.00 1.04 -2.98
CA TYR A 162 4.61 1.84 -4.04
C TYR A 162 3.56 2.42 -4.99
N SER A 163 3.71 3.70 -5.34
CA SER A 163 2.97 4.31 -6.43
C SER A 163 3.42 3.78 -7.80
N ASN A 164 2.61 4.05 -8.82
CA ASN A 164 2.87 3.70 -10.22
C ASN A 164 3.09 2.18 -10.40
N SER A 165 2.27 1.38 -9.71
CA SER A 165 2.26 -0.08 -9.74
C SER A 165 1.75 -0.61 -11.09
N TYR A 166 2.59 -0.50 -12.12
CA TYR A 166 2.33 -1.03 -13.46
C TYR A 166 3.64 -1.43 -14.16
N ALA A 167 3.52 -2.36 -15.11
CA ALA A 167 4.64 -2.88 -15.88
C ALA A 167 5.40 -1.75 -16.61
N GLY A 168 6.72 -1.71 -16.46
CA GLY A 168 7.58 -0.76 -17.17
C GLY A 168 7.63 0.66 -16.58
N SER A 169 7.02 0.88 -15.41
CA SER A 169 7.15 2.11 -14.64
C SER A 169 8.62 2.57 -14.50
N LYS A 170 8.85 3.88 -14.60
CA LYS A 170 10.19 4.48 -14.52
C LYS A 170 10.45 5.21 -13.21
N GLU A 171 9.39 5.59 -12.52
CA GLU A 171 9.44 6.38 -11.29
C GLU A 171 8.42 5.86 -10.30
N THR A 172 8.84 5.75 -9.04
CA THR A 172 8.02 5.23 -7.94
C THR A 172 8.26 6.03 -6.68
N ALA A 173 7.26 6.08 -5.82
CA ALA A 173 7.37 6.62 -4.48
C ALA A 173 6.81 5.58 -3.49
N LEU A 174 7.51 5.38 -2.38
CA LEU A 174 7.07 4.51 -1.30
C LEU A 174 6.31 5.34 -0.26
N TYR A 175 5.10 4.89 0.05
CA TYR A 175 4.26 5.47 1.09
C TYR A 175 4.01 4.43 2.17
N ASP A 176 4.13 4.84 3.43
CA ASP A 176 3.93 3.95 4.57
C ASP A 176 2.82 4.49 5.47
N ILE A 177 2.12 3.56 6.11
CA ILE A 177 1.21 3.83 7.22
C ILE A 177 1.97 3.59 8.52
N ASP A 178 2.30 4.68 9.22
CA ASP A 178 2.90 4.63 10.55
C ASP A 178 1.81 4.69 11.62
N MET A 179 1.55 3.57 12.27
CA MET A 179 0.53 3.44 13.32
C MET A 179 0.99 3.99 14.68
N GLY A 180 2.27 4.34 14.82
CA GLY A 180 2.80 5.00 16.01
C GLY A 180 2.42 6.46 16.06
N THR A 181 2.43 7.13 14.90
CA THR A 181 2.02 8.52 14.74
C THR A 181 0.58 8.67 14.24
N GLY A 182 0.04 7.66 13.55
CA GLY A 182 -1.27 7.73 12.88
C GLY A 182 -1.21 8.55 11.60
N ALA A 183 -0.09 8.49 10.88
CA ALA A 183 0.18 9.31 9.71
C ALA A 183 0.51 8.48 8.47
N LEU A 184 0.19 9.05 7.30
CA LEU A 184 0.81 8.65 6.04
C LEU A 184 2.18 9.34 5.96
N VAL A 185 3.21 8.55 5.68
CA VAL A 185 4.59 9.03 5.53
C VAL A 185 5.14 8.63 4.17
N LYS A 186 6.04 9.43 3.61
CA LYS A 186 6.82 9.10 2.41
C LYS A 186 8.21 8.63 2.82
N GLN A 187 8.61 7.44 2.41
CA GLN A 187 9.96 6.95 2.62
C GLN A 187 10.88 7.42 1.48
N ALA A 188 11.71 8.42 1.75
CA ALA A 188 12.55 9.08 0.76
C ALA A 188 13.93 9.49 1.33
N PRO A 189 15.04 8.93 0.81
CA PRO A 189 15.08 7.84 -0.16
C PRO A 189 14.70 6.48 0.48
N PRO A 190 14.06 5.55 -0.25
CA PRO A 190 13.64 4.26 0.31
C PRO A 190 14.75 3.41 0.91
N HIS A 191 15.97 3.48 0.36
CA HIS A 191 17.08 2.66 0.85
C HIS A 191 17.69 3.18 2.16
N ASP A 192 17.48 4.45 2.52
CA ASP A 192 17.97 4.99 3.79
C ASP A 192 16.96 4.83 4.93
N GLY A 193 15.73 4.40 4.62
CA GLY A 193 14.64 4.29 5.60
C GLY A 193 14.15 5.63 6.15
N THR A 194 14.47 6.75 5.49
CA THR A 194 14.11 8.09 5.96
C THR A 194 12.64 8.39 5.69
N LEU A 195 11.86 8.62 6.75
CA LEU A 195 10.43 8.90 6.71
C LEU A 195 10.17 10.41 6.79
N ASN A 196 9.31 10.88 5.89
CA ASN A 196 8.83 12.26 5.84
C ASN A 196 7.30 12.24 5.93
N THR A 197 6.74 12.82 6.98
CA THR A 197 5.32 12.90 7.25
C THR A 197 4.63 13.72 6.17
N ILE A 198 3.62 13.13 5.54
CA ILE A 198 2.74 13.82 4.58
C ILE A 198 1.59 14.47 5.34
N GLY A 199 0.93 13.68 6.19
CA GLY A 199 -0.14 14.16 7.04
C GLY A 199 -0.82 13.04 7.82
N MET A 200 -1.67 13.45 8.76
CA MET A 200 -2.39 12.54 9.64
C MET A 200 -3.51 11.83 8.87
N LEU A 201 -3.78 10.57 9.22
CA LEU A 201 -4.86 9.79 8.62
C LEU A 201 -6.26 10.31 9.00
N GLY A 202 -6.35 11.18 10.00
CA GLY A 202 -7.59 11.78 10.50
C GLY A 202 -8.14 11.03 11.71
N ASP A 203 -8.62 9.81 11.51
CA ASP A 203 -9.14 8.95 12.58
C ASP A 203 -8.02 8.21 13.34
N LYS A 204 -8.33 7.79 14.57
CA LYS A 204 -7.47 6.87 15.32
C LYS A 204 -7.81 5.43 14.93
N PHE A 205 -6.85 4.75 14.30
CA PHE A 205 -6.97 3.35 13.94
C PHE A 205 -6.41 2.44 15.05
N GLU A 206 -7.06 1.30 15.28
CA GLU A 206 -6.60 0.27 16.19
C GLU A 206 -6.58 -1.09 15.48
N GLY A 207 -5.64 -1.95 15.89
CA GLY A 207 -5.43 -3.25 15.26
C GLY A 207 -4.69 -3.17 13.91
N PRO A 208 -4.70 -4.27 13.15
CA PRO A 208 -4.05 -4.33 11.85
C PRO A 208 -4.67 -3.38 10.84
N VAL A 209 -3.79 -2.77 10.05
CA VAL A 209 -4.12 -1.94 8.90
C VAL A 209 -3.39 -2.53 7.70
N ALA A 210 -4.08 -2.65 6.59
CA ALA A 210 -3.50 -3.05 5.31
C ALA A 210 -3.65 -1.90 4.31
N PHE A 211 -2.66 -1.70 3.43
CA PHE A 211 -2.60 -0.56 2.53
C PHE A 211 -1.96 -0.97 1.20
N ASP A 212 -2.57 -0.53 0.10
CA ASP A 212 -2.01 -0.66 -1.25
C ASP A 212 -2.45 0.52 -2.15
N ILE A 213 -1.74 0.77 -3.24
CA ILE A 213 -1.98 1.86 -4.19
C ILE A 213 -2.28 1.28 -5.57
N SER A 214 -3.50 1.53 -6.07
CA SER A 214 -3.84 1.27 -7.46
C SER A 214 -3.30 2.38 -8.36
N SER A 215 -2.89 2.04 -9.57
CA SER A 215 -2.39 2.98 -10.58
C SER A 215 -3.14 2.82 -11.89
N ASP A 216 -3.51 3.93 -12.54
CA ASP A 216 -4.16 3.94 -13.86
C ASP A 216 -3.16 3.85 -15.04
N GLY A 217 -1.85 3.88 -14.74
CA GLY A 217 -0.76 3.85 -15.72
C GLY A 217 -0.58 5.15 -16.51
N LYS A 218 -1.36 6.19 -16.19
CA LYS A 218 -1.40 7.52 -16.83
C LYS A 218 -1.06 8.64 -15.86
N GLY A 219 -0.61 8.29 -14.65
CA GLY A 219 -0.18 9.21 -13.59
C GLY A 219 -1.16 9.30 -12.41
N GLY A 220 -2.35 8.71 -12.53
CA GLY A 220 -3.31 8.58 -11.44
C GLY A 220 -2.93 7.45 -10.49
N ASN A 221 -2.98 7.74 -9.18
CA ASN A 221 -2.75 6.78 -8.11
C ASN A 221 -3.86 6.91 -7.07
N THR A 222 -4.44 5.79 -6.63
CA THR A 222 -5.47 5.77 -5.57
C THR A 222 -5.00 4.88 -4.44
N GLY A 223 -4.83 5.45 -3.25
CA GLY A 223 -4.52 4.68 -2.05
C GLY A 223 -5.76 4.02 -1.47
N TRP A 224 -5.66 2.73 -1.14
CA TRP A 224 -6.68 1.95 -0.47
C TRP A 224 -6.17 1.45 0.85
N MET A 225 -6.91 1.69 1.92
CA MET A 225 -6.57 1.21 3.26
C MET A 225 -7.74 0.43 3.83
N LEU A 226 -7.47 -0.74 4.40
CA LEU A 226 -8.46 -1.54 5.11
C LEU A 226 -8.10 -1.58 6.59
N ALA A 227 -9.02 -1.10 7.44
CA ALA A 227 -8.84 -1.06 8.88
C ALA A 227 -10.15 -1.39 9.59
N SER A 228 -10.11 -2.33 10.55
CA SER A 228 -11.28 -2.76 11.34
C SER A 228 -12.52 -3.09 10.47
N GLY A 229 -12.27 -3.72 9.31
CA GLY A 229 -13.29 -4.11 8.33
C GLY A 229 -13.96 -2.97 7.57
N THR A 230 -13.43 -1.76 7.65
CA THR A 230 -13.85 -0.61 6.85
C THR A 230 -12.79 -0.31 5.79
N LEU A 231 -13.23 -0.11 4.56
CA LEU A 231 -12.37 0.32 3.46
C LEU A 231 -12.31 1.85 3.44
N TYR A 232 -11.13 2.40 3.22
CA TYR A 232 -10.84 3.82 3.14
C TYR A 232 -10.10 4.12 1.85
N SER A 233 -10.43 5.25 1.21
CA SER A 233 -9.53 5.89 0.26
C SER A 233 -8.53 6.75 1.03
N VAL A 234 -7.25 6.66 0.70
CA VAL A 234 -6.20 7.50 1.29
C VAL A 234 -5.71 8.52 0.25
N ASP A 235 -5.79 9.79 0.60
CA ASP A 235 -5.25 10.87 -0.22
C ASP A 235 -3.72 10.94 -0.03
N LEU A 236 -2.97 10.60 -1.08
CA LEU A 236 -1.50 10.52 -1.02
C LEU A 236 -0.80 11.88 -0.90
N ALA A 237 -1.51 12.99 -1.11
CA ALA A 237 -0.95 14.34 -1.04
C ALA A 237 -1.12 14.96 0.36
N SER A 238 -2.20 14.62 1.05
CA SER A 238 -2.55 15.16 2.38
C SER A 238 -2.45 14.14 3.51
N GLY A 239 -2.41 12.84 3.19
CA GLY A 239 -2.44 11.75 4.17
C GLY A 239 -3.84 11.41 4.69
N MET A 240 -4.88 12.16 4.33
CA MET A 240 -6.22 11.97 4.89
C MET A 240 -6.83 10.63 4.44
N ALA A 241 -7.28 9.81 5.40
CA ALA A 241 -8.08 8.62 5.11
C ALA A 241 -9.58 8.97 5.16
N LYS A 242 -10.32 8.63 4.11
CA LYS A 242 -11.77 8.84 4.03
C LYS A 242 -12.47 7.51 3.90
N ALA A 243 -13.40 7.23 4.80
CA ALA A 243 -14.16 5.99 4.79
C ALA A 243 -14.97 5.85 3.48
N ALA A 244 -14.74 4.75 2.76
CA ALA A 244 -15.56 4.33 1.62
C ALA A 244 -16.76 3.51 2.10
N GLY A 245 -16.59 2.70 3.15
CA GLY A 245 -17.67 1.94 3.79
C GLY A 245 -17.20 0.66 4.46
N LYS A 246 -18.08 0.07 5.30
CA LYS A 246 -17.82 -1.24 5.91
C LYS A 246 -17.89 -2.32 4.84
N VAL A 247 -16.90 -3.21 4.78
CA VAL A 247 -16.86 -4.29 3.81
C VAL A 247 -17.82 -5.40 4.22
N ALA A 248 -18.92 -5.55 3.49
CA ALA A 248 -19.91 -6.58 3.76
C ALA A 248 -19.32 -7.99 3.53
N GLY A 249 -19.55 -8.90 4.47
CA GLY A 249 -19.11 -10.30 4.38
C GLY A 249 -17.66 -10.56 4.80
N LEU A 250 -16.89 -9.52 5.13
CA LEU A 250 -15.52 -9.67 5.63
C LEU A 250 -15.52 -10.30 7.03
N LYS A 251 -14.58 -11.23 7.26
CA LYS A 251 -14.41 -11.96 8.53
C LYS A 251 -12.93 -12.01 8.90
N GLY A 252 -12.64 -12.42 10.12
CA GLY A 252 -11.27 -12.60 10.59
C GLY A 252 -10.46 -11.30 10.59
N THR A 253 -9.14 -11.45 10.65
CA THR A 253 -8.19 -10.35 10.60
C THR A 253 -7.63 -10.25 9.19
N ILE A 254 -7.59 -9.04 8.63
CA ILE A 254 -6.85 -8.79 7.39
C ILE A 254 -5.49 -8.23 7.75
N SER A 255 -4.43 -8.95 7.38
CA SER A 255 -3.06 -8.54 7.66
C SER A 255 -2.42 -7.77 6.51
N ASP A 256 -2.91 -7.97 5.28
CA ASP A 256 -2.33 -7.36 4.09
C ASP A 256 -3.35 -7.30 2.93
N ILE A 257 -3.14 -6.41 1.97
CA ILE A 257 -3.98 -6.28 0.76
C ILE A 257 -3.11 -6.06 -0.47
N ALA A 258 -3.57 -6.56 -1.61
CA ALA A 258 -2.96 -6.33 -2.92
C ALA A 258 -4.04 -6.00 -3.95
N ILE A 259 -3.81 -5.01 -4.81
CA ILE A 259 -4.67 -4.62 -5.91
C ILE A 259 -4.41 -5.60 -7.06
N LEU A 260 -5.45 -6.35 -7.43
CA LEU A 260 -5.34 -7.26 -8.56
C LEU A 260 -5.40 -6.48 -9.88
N PRO A 261 -4.66 -6.90 -10.91
CA PRO A 261 -4.79 -6.34 -12.25
C PRO A 261 -6.24 -6.45 -12.73
N SER A 262 -6.73 -5.41 -13.43
CA SER A 262 -7.99 -5.48 -14.16
C SER A 262 -7.92 -6.58 -15.22
N GLU A 263 -8.94 -7.45 -15.29
CA GLU A 263 -9.05 -8.49 -16.33
C GLU A 263 -9.31 -7.92 -17.73
#